data_AF-A0A962UBH4-F1
#
_entry.id   AF-A0A962UBH4-F1
#
_cell.length_a   1.000
_cell.length_b   1.000
_cell.length_c   1.000
_cell.angle_alpha   90.00
_cell.angle_beta   90.00
_cell.angle_gamma   90.00
#
_symmetry.space_group_name_H-M   'P 1'
#
loop_
_entity.id
_entity.type
_entity.pdbx_description
1 polymer ?
#
loop_
_entity_poly.entity_id
_entity_poly.type
_entity_poly.pdbx_seq_one_letter_code
_entity_poly.pdbx_strand_id
1 'polypeptide(L)'
;MNLLQTPKMVFSFHEGWDEIIRIHPSVTHLFAWVVLPLSLLPPAMIYYAGGHHGDAFAPGVSPTQWHTAAGIFFVAQLLTVPAMAWLIHLIVTKTYSITASYHECFTLAAIAPIPLWLSSLALFVPSLLINMVIGILALFGSTGLIYHG
;
A
#
# COMPACT_ATOMS: atom_id res chain seq x y z
N MET A 1 -11.68 0.90 -14.14
CA MET A 1 -11.43 1.56 -12.85
C MET A 1 -11.32 3.05 -13.09
N ASN A 2 -12.34 3.80 -12.70
CA ASN A 2 -12.25 5.25 -12.68
C ASN A 2 -11.47 5.70 -11.44
N LEU A 3 -10.17 5.99 -11.59
CA LEU A 3 -9.25 6.38 -10.49
C LEU A 3 -9.72 7.63 -9.69
N LEU A 4 -10.74 8.34 -10.18
CA LEU A 4 -11.34 9.50 -9.53
C LEU A 4 -12.29 9.13 -8.36
N GLN A 5 -12.69 7.87 -8.20
CA GLN A 5 -13.56 7.43 -7.10
C GLN A 5 -12.79 6.88 -5.88
N THR A 6 -11.49 6.64 -6.02
CA THR A 6 -10.60 6.09 -4.98
C THR A 6 -10.63 6.83 -3.63
N PRO A 7 -10.75 8.18 -3.57
CA PRO A 7 -10.82 8.89 -2.29
C PRO A 7 -12.11 8.61 -1.51
N LYS A 8 -13.20 8.24 -2.19
CA LYS A 8 -14.50 8.03 -1.55
C LYS A 8 -14.60 6.68 -0.86
N MET A 9 -13.86 5.68 -1.34
CA MET A 9 -13.75 4.35 -0.72
C MET A 9 -13.19 4.40 0.71
N VAL A 10 -12.43 5.46 1.03
CA VAL A 10 -11.87 5.68 2.38
C VAL A 10 -12.96 6.03 3.40
N PHE A 11 -14.12 6.52 2.95
CA PHE A 11 -15.19 7.05 3.82
C PHE A 11 -16.57 6.42 3.56
N SER A 12 -16.69 5.48 2.62
CA SER A 12 -17.96 4.92 2.18
C SER A 12 -17.84 3.43 1.83
N PHE A 13 -18.86 2.66 2.24
CA PHE A 13 -18.99 1.22 1.96
C PHE A 13 -19.42 0.89 0.51
N HIS A 14 -20.03 1.83 -0.21
CA HIS A 14 -20.63 1.58 -1.53
C HIS A 14 -19.86 2.25 -2.66
N GLU A 15 -19.56 3.56 -2.51
CA GLU A 15 -18.88 4.33 -3.54
C GLU A 15 -17.43 3.84 -3.77
N GLY A 16 -17.23 3.15 -4.91
CA GLY A 16 -15.95 2.59 -5.37
C GLY A 16 -15.82 1.08 -5.12
N TRP A 17 -16.21 0.59 -3.94
CA TRP A 17 -16.20 -0.84 -3.62
C TRP A 17 -17.18 -1.64 -4.49
N ASP A 18 -18.39 -1.11 -4.73
CA ASP A 18 -19.39 -1.76 -5.59
C ASP A 18 -18.90 -1.93 -7.03
N GLU A 19 -18.10 -0.99 -7.56
CA GLU A 19 -17.49 -1.12 -8.89
C GLU A 19 -16.44 -2.23 -8.92
N ILE A 20 -15.63 -2.35 -7.87
CA ILE A 20 -14.58 -3.36 -7.76
C ILE A 20 -15.19 -4.76 -7.64
N ILE A 21 -16.23 -4.90 -6.81
CA ILE A 21 -17.01 -6.13 -6.68
C ILE A 21 -17.64 -6.50 -8.03
N ARG A 22 -18.20 -5.52 -8.77
CA ARG A 22 -18.82 -5.76 -10.08
C ARG A 22 -17.81 -6.18 -11.15
N ILE A 23 -16.63 -5.56 -11.21
CA ILE A 23 -15.60 -5.88 -12.21
C ILE A 23 -14.90 -7.21 -11.86
N HIS A 24 -14.81 -7.53 -10.57
CA HIS A 24 -14.22 -8.77 -10.04
C HIS A 24 -12.86 -9.14 -10.67
N PRO A 25 -11.87 -8.22 -10.64
CA PRO A 25 -10.58 -8.41 -11.30
C PRO A 25 -9.82 -9.59 -10.69
N SER A 26 -9.17 -10.42 -11.51
CA SER A 26 -8.42 -11.58 -10.99
C SER A 26 -7.25 -11.17 -10.08
N VAL A 27 -6.82 -12.07 -9.20
CA VAL A 27 -5.65 -11.87 -8.31
C VAL A 27 -4.41 -11.46 -9.12
N THR A 28 -4.13 -12.15 -10.23
CA THR A 28 -3.00 -11.85 -11.10
C THR A 28 -3.11 -10.45 -11.72
N HIS A 29 -4.32 -10.04 -12.10
CA HIS A 29 -4.56 -8.71 -12.65
C HIS A 29 -4.33 -7.62 -11.60
N LEU A 30 -4.87 -7.80 -10.39
CA LEU A 30 -4.63 -6.88 -9.27
C LEU A 30 -3.16 -6.80 -8.91
N PHE A 31 -2.47 -7.94 -8.84
CA PHE A 31 -1.04 -7.96 -8.54
C PHE A 31 -0.22 -7.23 -9.61
N ALA A 32 -0.45 -7.52 -10.90
CA ALA A 32 0.33 -6.96 -11.99
C ALA A 32 0.06 -5.46 -12.23
N TRP A 33 -1.20 -5.01 -12.11
CA TRP A 33 -1.61 -3.66 -12.49
C TRP A 33 -1.84 -2.70 -11.32
N VAL A 34 -1.90 -3.19 -10.08
CA VAL A 34 -2.07 -2.35 -8.90
C VAL A 34 -0.87 -2.53 -7.96
N VAL A 35 -0.65 -3.74 -7.46
CA VAL A 35 0.37 -4.00 -6.44
C VAL A 35 1.76 -3.69 -6.96
N LEU A 36 2.17 -4.33 -8.07
CA LEU A 36 3.51 -4.19 -8.63
C LEU A 36 3.89 -2.74 -8.98
N PRO A 37 3.08 -1.95 -9.73
CA PRO A 37 3.44 -0.58 -10.08
C PRO A 37 3.41 0.36 -8.88
N LEU A 38 2.43 0.25 -7.98
CA LEU A 38 2.34 1.15 -6.83
C LEU A 38 3.33 0.80 -5.72
N SER A 39 3.65 -0.49 -5.50
CA SER A 39 4.66 -0.90 -4.52
C SER A 39 6.08 -0.56 -4.95
N LEU A 40 6.32 -0.30 -6.24
CA LEU A 40 7.59 0.18 -6.77
C LEU A 40 7.84 1.66 -6.43
N LEU A 41 6.78 2.43 -6.19
CA LEU A 41 6.87 3.86 -5.93
C LEU A 41 7.64 4.17 -4.62
N PRO A 42 7.33 3.57 -3.45
CA PRO A 42 8.14 3.79 -2.25
C PRO A 42 9.62 3.44 -2.37
N PRO A 43 10.04 2.26 -2.87
CA PRO A 43 11.46 1.96 -2.99
C PRO A 43 12.15 2.85 -4.02
N ALA A 44 11.47 3.28 -5.10
CA ALA A 44 12.00 4.29 -6.01
C ALA A 44 12.22 5.63 -5.30
N MET A 45 11.27 6.05 -4.45
CA MET A 45 11.39 7.27 -3.67
C MET A 45 12.47 7.18 -2.57
N ILE A 46 12.63 6.03 -1.91
CA ILE A 46 13.72 5.77 -0.95
C ILE A 46 15.07 5.83 -1.69
N TYR A 47 15.17 5.22 -2.86
CA TYR A 47 16.37 5.26 -3.69
C TYR A 47 16.74 6.70 -4.05
N TYR A 48 15.76 7.46 -4.55
CA TYR A 48 15.93 8.87 -4.92
C TYR A 48 16.34 9.74 -3.72
N ALA A 49 15.55 9.71 -2.64
CA ALA A 49 15.74 10.58 -1.49
C ALA A 49 17.03 10.24 -0.72
N GLY A 50 17.34 8.96 -0.58
CA GLY A 50 18.59 8.50 0.04
C GLY A 50 19.83 8.94 -0.72
N GLY A 51 19.76 9.03 -2.06
CA GLY A 51 20.87 9.49 -2.89
C GLY A 51 21.05 11.01 -2.96
N HIS A 52 20.00 11.80 -2.79
CA HIS A 52 20.05 13.27 -2.94
C HIS A 52 20.09 14.02 -1.61
N HIS A 53 19.32 13.56 -0.62
CA HIS A 53 19.12 14.27 0.65
C HIS A 53 18.87 13.30 1.82
N GLY A 54 19.54 12.15 1.80
CA GLY A 54 19.39 11.08 2.81
C GLY A 54 19.73 11.52 4.23
N ASP A 55 20.68 12.45 4.39
CA ASP A 55 21.06 13.01 5.69
C ASP A 55 19.92 13.75 6.40
N ALA A 56 18.93 14.26 5.65
CA ALA A 56 17.74 14.87 6.24
C ALA A 56 16.84 13.86 6.99
N PHE A 57 17.01 12.56 6.70
CA PHE A 57 16.23 11.47 7.28
C PHE A 57 17.06 10.61 8.24
N ALA A 58 18.30 10.29 7.88
CA ALA A 58 19.22 9.55 8.73
C ALA A 58 20.68 9.98 8.44
N PRO A 59 21.23 10.90 9.26
CA PRO A 59 22.60 11.38 9.09
C PRO A 59 23.62 10.25 9.13
N GLY A 60 24.57 10.26 8.18
CA GLY A 60 25.67 9.29 8.14
C GLY A 60 25.32 7.95 7.49
N VAL A 61 24.12 7.80 6.93
CA VAL A 61 23.75 6.64 6.10
C VAL A 61 24.20 6.90 4.67
N SER A 62 25.03 6.01 4.14
CA SER A 62 25.52 6.11 2.76
C SER A 62 24.41 5.87 1.73
N PRO A 63 24.52 6.43 0.51
CA PRO A 63 23.58 6.15 -0.59
C PRO A 63 23.43 4.66 -0.90
N THR A 64 24.52 3.88 -0.82
CA THR A 64 24.48 2.43 -1.04
C THR A 64 23.60 1.70 -0.02
N GLN A 65 23.63 2.13 1.25
CA GLN A 65 22.77 1.57 2.29
C GLN A 65 21.30 1.91 2.00
N TRP A 66 21.00 3.14 1.58
CA TRP A 66 19.65 3.52 1.14
C TRP A 66 19.15 2.71 -0.05
N HIS A 67 19.98 2.49 -1.07
CA HIS A 67 19.62 1.68 -2.23
C HIS A 67 19.38 0.21 -1.85
N THR A 68 20.16 -0.32 -0.92
CA THR A 68 19.96 -1.68 -0.38
C THR A 68 18.63 -1.76 0.37
N ALA A 69 18.33 -0.77 1.22
CA ALA A 69 17.07 -0.68 1.93
C ALA A 69 15.88 -0.58 0.97
N ALA A 70 15.99 0.20 -0.12
CA ALA A 70 14.97 0.26 -1.17
C ALA A 70 14.70 -1.11 -1.81
N GLY A 71 15.75 -1.87 -2.14
CA GLY A 71 15.60 -3.22 -2.69
C GLY A 71 14.91 -4.19 -1.74
N ILE A 72 15.31 -4.20 -0.47
CA ILE A 72 14.67 -5.01 0.58
C ILE A 72 13.21 -4.61 0.75
N PHE A 73 12.92 -3.31 0.81
CA PHE A 73 11.57 -2.78 0.99
C PHE A 73 10.66 -3.14 -0.20
N PHE A 74 11.17 -3.15 -1.42
CA PHE A 74 10.41 -3.60 -2.59
C PHE A 74 9.97 -5.07 -2.46
N VAL A 75 10.93 -5.96 -2.19
CA VAL A 75 10.65 -7.40 -2.03
C VAL A 75 9.72 -7.66 -0.86
N ALA A 76 9.94 -6.98 0.28
CA ALA A 76 9.11 -7.11 1.46
C ALA A 76 7.65 -6.78 1.15
N GLN A 77 7.38 -5.64 0.50
CA GLN A 77 6.02 -5.25 0.14
C GLN A 77 5.34 -6.27 -0.79
N LEU A 78 6.05 -6.77 -1.81
CA LEU A 78 5.50 -7.76 -2.75
C LEU A 78 5.13 -9.08 -2.05
N LEU A 79 5.88 -9.49 -1.04
CA LEU A 79 5.58 -10.68 -0.24
C LEU A 79 4.46 -10.42 0.78
N THR A 80 4.41 -9.22 1.36
CA THR A 80 3.43 -8.86 2.38
C THR A 80 2.01 -8.85 1.82
N VAL A 81 1.77 -8.37 0.59
CA VAL A 81 0.38 -8.33 0.04
C VAL A 81 -0.30 -9.71 -0.01
N PRO A 82 0.26 -10.75 -0.67
CA PRO A 82 -0.34 -12.08 -0.67
C PRO A 82 -0.34 -12.74 0.73
N ALA A 83 0.66 -12.45 1.57
CA ALA A 83 0.69 -12.93 2.95
C ALA A 83 -0.45 -12.35 3.80
N MET A 84 -0.75 -11.06 3.64
CA MET A 84 -1.88 -10.40 4.30
C MET A 84 -3.21 -10.93 3.80
N ALA A 85 -3.37 -11.13 2.48
CA ALA A 85 -4.56 -11.76 1.93
C ALA A 85 -4.82 -13.15 2.54
N TRP A 86 -3.75 -13.94 2.68
CA TRP A 86 -3.81 -15.26 3.32
C TRP A 86 -4.18 -15.16 4.81
N LEU A 87 -3.57 -14.21 5.54
CA LEU A 87 -3.84 -14.00 6.96
C LEU A 87 -5.30 -13.57 7.20
N ILE A 88 -5.82 -12.63 6.39
CA ILE A 88 -7.21 -12.19 6.44
C ILE A 88 -8.14 -13.39 6.20
N HIS A 89 -7.90 -14.15 5.12
CA HIS A 89 -8.70 -15.33 4.80
C HIS A 89 -8.70 -16.37 5.93
N LEU A 90 -7.53 -16.60 6.55
CA LEU A 90 -7.37 -17.52 7.67
C LEU A 90 -8.18 -17.06 8.89
N ILE A 91 -8.07 -15.79 9.27
CA ILE A 91 -8.79 -15.22 10.42
C ILE A 91 -10.30 -15.27 10.19
N VAL A 92 -10.78 -14.83 9.03
CA VAL A 92 -12.20 -14.77 8.70
C VAL A 92 -12.82 -16.18 8.69
N THR A 93 -12.13 -17.14 8.07
CA THR A 93 -12.63 -18.52 7.96
C THR A 93 -12.55 -19.28 9.28
N LYS A 94 -11.46 -19.14 10.04
CA LYS A 94 -11.20 -19.95 11.25
C LYS A 94 -11.76 -19.35 12.53
N THR A 95 -11.82 -18.03 12.64
CA THR A 95 -12.23 -17.34 13.87
C THR A 95 -13.68 -16.89 13.80
N TYR A 96 -14.14 -16.39 12.64
CA TYR A 96 -15.47 -15.81 12.50
C TYR A 96 -16.47 -16.69 11.73
N SER A 97 -16.02 -17.83 11.20
CA SER A 97 -16.85 -18.77 10.41
C SER A 97 -17.57 -18.12 9.22
N ILE A 98 -17.00 -17.03 8.69
CA ILE A 98 -17.49 -16.34 7.49
C ILE A 98 -16.83 -16.99 6.27
N THR A 99 -17.62 -17.27 5.24
CA THR A 99 -17.13 -17.79 3.97
C THR A 99 -16.66 -16.63 3.09
N ALA A 100 -15.41 -16.18 3.28
CA ALA A 100 -14.76 -15.25 2.37
C ALA A 100 -13.79 -16.01 1.47
N SER A 101 -13.80 -15.75 0.17
CA SER A 101 -12.82 -16.30 -0.77
C SER A 101 -11.46 -15.65 -0.58
N TYR A 102 -10.38 -16.35 -0.98
CA TYR A 102 -9.04 -15.75 -1.01
C TYR A 102 -8.98 -14.53 -1.94
N HIS A 103 -9.76 -14.52 -3.03
CA HIS A 103 -9.83 -13.41 -3.97
C HIS A 103 -10.36 -12.12 -3.32
N GLU A 104 -11.42 -12.19 -2.54
CA GLU A 104 -11.97 -11.04 -1.81
C GLU A 104 -10.94 -10.51 -0.80
N CYS A 105 -10.32 -11.42 -0.05
CA CYS A 105 -9.26 -11.07 0.90
C CYS A 105 -8.04 -10.42 0.22
N PHE A 106 -7.68 -10.91 -0.97
CA PHE A 106 -6.60 -10.36 -1.78
C PHE A 106 -6.95 -8.99 -2.34
N THR A 107 -8.19 -8.79 -2.76
CA THR A 107 -8.68 -7.50 -3.26
C THR A 107 -8.53 -6.43 -2.19
N LEU A 108 -8.97 -6.72 -0.95
CA LEU A 108 -8.78 -5.83 0.20
C LEU A 108 -7.29 -5.56 0.48
N ALA A 109 -6.47 -6.62 0.56
CA ALA A 109 -5.04 -6.52 0.84
C ALA A 109 -4.26 -5.74 -0.24
N ALA A 110 -4.70 -5.76 -1.50
CA ALA A 110 -4.08 -5.04 -2.60
C ALA A 110 -4.45 -3.54 -2.63
N ILE A 111 -5.65 -3.19 -2.17
CA ILE A 111 -6.17 -1.82 -2.19
C ILE A 111 -5.80 -1.03 -0.93
N ALA A 112 -5.87 -1.68 0.24
CA ALA A 112 -5.58 -1.07 1.53
C ALA A 112 -4.25 -0.28 1.59
N PRO A 113 -3.12 -0.75 1.02
CA PRO A 113 -1.85 -0.02 1.09
C PRO A 113 -1.71 1.14 0.07
N ILE A 114 -2.68 1.37 -0.82
CA ILE A 114 -2.58 2.44 -1.84
C ILE A 114 -2.27 3.82 -1.25
N PRO A 115 -2.94 4.28 -0.18
CA PRO A 115 -2.61 5.56 0.45
C PRO A 115 -1.15 5.59 0.96
N LEU A 116 -0.67 4.49 1.55
CA LEU A 116 0.70 4.38 2.07
C LEU A 116 1.72 4.41 0.93
N TRP A 117 1.45 3.75 -0.19
CA TRP A 117 2.31 3.83 -1.37
C TRP A 117 2.41 5.27 -1.86
N LEU A 118 1.28 5.93 -2.11
CA LEU A 118 1.22 7.32 -2.56
C LEU A 118 1.91 8.29 -1.60
N SER A 119 1.87 8.02 -0.29
CA SER A 119 2.54 8.84 0.74
C SER A 119 4.04 8.98 0.52
N SER A 120 4.69 8.00 -0.14
CA SER A 120 6.13 8.05 -0.41
C SER A 120 6.55 9.20 -1.33
N LEU A 121 5.62 9.81 -2.08
CA LEU A 121 5.88 11.05 -2.83
C LEU A 121 6.31 12.22 -1.93
N ALA A 122 5.97 12.18 -0.64
CA ALA A 122 6.43 13.16 0.34
C ALA A 122 7.96 13.20 0.47
N LEU A 123 8.67 12.14 0.07
CA LEU A 123 10.14 12.06 0.11
C LEU A 123 10.83 13.03 -0.87
N PHE A 124 10.09 13.67 -1.79
CA PHE A 124 10.59 14.83 -2.53
C PHE A 124 10.89 16.03 -1.63
N VAL A 125 10.23 16.10 -0.46
CA VAL A 125 10.45 17.16 0.53
C VAL A 125 11.44 16.63 1.58
N PRO A 126 12.65 17.22 1.71
CA PRO A 126 13.67 16.79 2.67
C PRO A 126 13.34 17.26 4.09
N SER A 127 12.19 16.84 4.61
CA SER A 127 11.71 17.14 5.95
C SER A 127 11.09 15.91 6.58
N LEU A 128 11.76 15.38 7.61
CA LEU A 128 11.27 14.22 8.36
C LEU A 128 9.87 14.48 8.94
N LEU A 129 9.62 15.68 9.46
CA LEU A 129 8.33 16.04 10.04
C LEU A 129 7.20 15.99 9.00
N ILE A 130 7.40 16.56 7.82
CA ILE A 130 6.40 16.55 6.74
C ILE A 130 6.10 15.10 6.31
N ASN A 131 7.15 14.29 6.16
CA ASN A 131 7.01 12.88 5.80
C ASN A 131 6.27 12.08 6.87
N MET A 132 6.54 12.32 8.16
CA MET A 132 5.81 11.69 9.25
C MET A 132 4.32 12.06 9.23
N VAL A 133 3.99 13.35 9.07
CA VAL A 133 2.59 13.80 9.02
C VAL A 133 1.86 13.17 7.83
N ILE A 134 2.45 13.18 6.63
CA ILE A 134 1.84 12.59 5.45
C ILE A 134 1.70 11.07 5.59
N GLY A 135 2.70 10.39 6.16
CA GLY A 135 2.63 8.96 6.45
C GLY A 135 1.53 8.59 7.43
N ILE A 136 1.31 9.39 8.48
CA ILE A 136 0.20 9.21 9.43
C ILE A 136 -1.15 9.42 8.75
N LEU A 137 -1.30 10.47 7.94
CA LEU A 137 -2.54 10.69 7.18
C LEU A 137 -2.84 9.54 6.22
N ALA A 138 -1.81 9.02 5.55
CA ALA A 138 -1.93 7.86 4.68
C ALA A 138 -2.29 6.58 5.45
N LEU A 139 -1.77 6.41 6.67
CA LEU A 139 -2.16 5.30 7.53
C LEU A 139 -3.64 5.37 7.90
N PHE A 140 -4.16 6.54 8.27
CA PHE A 140 -5.60 6.73 8.49
C PHE A 140 -6.41 6.42 7.24
N GLY A 141 -5.94 6.83 6.06
CA GLY A 141 -6.57 6.47 4.79
C GLY A 141 -6.60 4.96 4.54
N SER A 142 -5.50 4.27 4.84
CA SER A 142 -5.40 2.81 4.75
C SER A 142 -6.36 2.11 5.72
N THR A 143 -6.46 2.59 6.96
CA THR A 143 -7.43 2.09 7.94
C THR A 143 -8.87 2.31 7.48
N GLY A 144 -9.20 3.45 6.89
CA GLY A 144 -10.53 3.70 6.31
C GLY A 144 -10.88 2.69 5.21
N LEU A 145 -9.93 2.40 4.32
CA LEU A 145 -10.12 1.37 3.28
C LEU A 145 -10.34 -0.02 3.88
N ILE A 146 -9.60 -0.38 4.94
CA ILE A 146 -9.78 -1.67 5.63
C ILE A 146 -11.13 -1.73 6.36
N TYR A 147 -11.61 -0.61 6.91
CA TYR A 147 -12.86 -0.57 7.67
C TYR A 147 -14.10 -0.63 6.76
N HIS A 148 -14.02 -0.05 5.56
CA HIS A 148 -15.13 0.04 4.62
C HIS A 148 -15.16 -1.03 3.52
N GLY A 149 -14.07 -1.78 3.34
CA GLY A 149 -13.98 -2.91 2.40
C GLY A 149 -14.16 -4.25 3.08
#